data_AF-A0A967PDS4-F1
#
_entry.id   AF-A0A967PDS4-F1
#
_cell.length_a   1.000
_cell.length_b   1.000
_cell.length_c   1.000
_cell.angle_alpha   90.00
_cell.angle_beta   90.00
_cell.angle_gamma   90.00
#
_symmetry.space_group_name_H-M   'P 1'
#
loop_
_entity.id
_entity.type
_entity.pdbx_description
1 polymer ?
#
loop_
_entity_poly.entity_id
_entity_poly.type
_entity_poly.pdbx_seq_one_letter_code
_entity_poly.pdbx_strand_id
1 'polypeptide(L)'
;LAPGAAAQDVQRFVRYEQGGQVSWGELVGETIHQLSDAPYSGGARTGRTAPASSVTLKAPVDPRQIFMTAFNFRSHISGDP
;
A
#
# COMPACT_ATOMS: atom_id res chain seq x y z
N LEU A 1 -27.21 -14.87 19.40
CA LEU A 1 -26.71 -14.01 18.30
C LEU A 1 -25.27 -13.64 18.63
N ALA A 2 -24.29 -14.14 17.89
CA ALA A 2 -22.90 -13.74 18.06
C ALA A 2 -22.71 -12.32 17.51
N PRO A 3 -21.87 -11.46 18.12
CA PRO A 3 -21.58 -10.14 17.58
C PRO A 3 -20.95 -10.30 16.20
N GLY A 4 -21.53 -9.62 15.19
CA GLY A 4 -20.95 -9.56 13.86
C GLY A 4 -19.58 -8.89 13.95
N ALA A 5 -18.57 -9.50 13.33
CA ALA A 5 -17.25 -8.91 13.21
C ALA A 5 -17.40 -7.50 12.59
N ALA A 6 -16.97 -6.46 13.31
CA ALA A 6 -16.87 -5.13 12.74
C ALA A 6 -16.01 -5.20 11.48
N ALA A 7 -16.47 -4.59 10.39
CA ALA A 7 -15.66 -4.45 9.19
C ALA A 7 -14.36 -3.74 9.58
N GLN A 8 -13.23 -4.39 9.37
CA GLN A 8 -11.94 -3.73 9.59
C GLN A 8 -11.74 -2.70 8.49
N ASP A 9 -11.49 -1.45 8.87
CA ASP A 9 -11.17 -0.40 7.92
C ASP A 9 -9.91 -0.77 7.14
N VAL A 10 -10.05 -0.94 5.82
CA VAL A 10 -8.94 -1.27 4.93
C VAL A 10 -8.03 -0.05 4.82
N GLN A 11 -6.86 -0.12 5.45
CA GLN A 11 -5.82 0.87 5.29
C GLN A 11 -5.10 0.68 3.94
N ARG A 12 -4.88 1.79 3.24
CA ARG A 12 -4.17 1.82 1.96
C ARG A 12 -2.92 2.68 2.14
N PHE A 13 -1.77 2.15 1.77
CA PHE A 13 -0.50 2.87 1.83
C PHE A 13 0.09 3.04 0.44
N VAL A 14 0.76 4.16 0.24
CA VAL A 14 1.38 4.53 -1.03
C VAL A 14 2.80 5.04 -0.80
N ARG A 15 3.60 4.94 -1.86
CA ARG A 15 4.82 5.72 -2.03
C ARG A 15 4.54 6.73 -3.14
N TYR A 16 4.88 7.98 -2.93
CA TYR A 16 4.58 9.04 -3.88
C TYR A 16 5.74 10.02 -4.01
N GLU A 17 5.82 10.67 -5.17
CA GLU A 17 6.80 11.70 -5.47
C GLU A 17 6.10 13.05 -5.67
N GLN A 18 6.63 14.08 -5.02
CA GLN A 18 6.17 15.46 -5.17
C GLN A 18 7.39 16.39 -5.06
N GLY A 19 7.59 17.26 -6.06
CA GLY A 19 8.72 18.19 -6.08
C GLY A 19 10.09 17.48 -6.06
N GLY A 20 10.20 16.31 -6.69
CA GLY A 20 11.43 15.50 -6.72
C GLY A 20 11.75 14.74 -5.42
N GLN A 21 10.92 14.89 -4.39
CA GLN A 21 11.07 14.13 -3.13
C GLN A 21 10.10 12.96 -3.11
N VAL A 22 10.62 11.75 -2.86
CA VAL A 22 9.81 10.56 -2.64
C VAL A 22 9.48 10.42 -1.15
N SER A 23 8.22 10.16 -0.83
CA SER A 23 7.70 10.01 0.53
C SER A 23 6.74 8.82 0.63
N TRP A 24 6.50 8.36 1.85
CA TRP A 24 5.47 7.37 2.18
C TRP A 24 4.20 8.07 2.63
N GLY A 25 3.05 7.43 2.45
CA GLY A 25 1.77 7.99 2.87
C GLY A 25 0.67 6.96 3.09
N GLU A 26 -0.29 7.30 3.95
CA GLU A 26 -1.57 6.61 4.07
C GLU A 26 -2.60 7.32 3.19
N LEU A 27 -3.26 6.59 2.30
CA LEU A 27 -4.31 7.11 1.43
C LEU A 27 -5.68 6.97 2.11
N VAL A 28 -6.27 8.10 2.45
CA VAL A 28 -7.63 8.21 3.02
C VAL A 28 -8.49 9.00 2.05
N GLY A 29 -9.44 8.32 1.40
CA GLY A 29 -10.16 8.88 0.25
C GLY A 29 -9.19 9.25 -0.86
N GLU A 30 -9.12 10.54 -1.20
CA GLU A 30 -8.20 11.08 -2.21
C GLU A 30 -7.01 11.84 -1.61
N THR A 31 -6.88 11.83 -0.28
CA THR A 31 -5.82 12.55 0.44
C THR A 31 -4.75 11.58 0.92
N ILE A 32 -3.51 11.87 0.60
CA ILE A 32 -2.34 11.17 1.12
C ILE A 32 -1.88 11.91 2.38
N HIS A 33 -1.90 11.22 3.52
CA HIS A 33 -1.28 11.67 4.76
C HIS A 33 0.16 11.18 4.79
N GLN A 34 1.13 12.09 4.73
CA GLN A 34 2.54 11.74 4.69
C GLN A 34 2.96 11.01 5.98
N LEU A 35 3.73 9.95 5.83
CA LEU A 35 4.34 9.19 6.93
C LEU A 35 5.82 9.55 7.10
N SER A 36 6.32 9.44 8.33
CA SER A 36 7.72 9.68 8.69
C SER A 36 8.68 8.60 8.13
N ASP A 37 8.16 7.41 7.87
CA ASP A 37 8.89 6.28 7.28
C ASP A 37 7.87 5.35 6.58
N ALA A 38 8.35 4.25 6.00
CA ALA A 38 7.51 3.20 5.43
C ALA A 38 6.53 2.63 6.47
N PRO A 39 5.33 2.20 6.05
CA PRO A 39 4.33 1.65 6.97
C PRO A 39 4.82 0.38 7.68
N TYR A 40 5.63 -0.44 7.00
CA TYR A 40 6.24 -1.65 7.58
C TYR A 40 7.49 -1.35 8.44
N SER A 41 7.94 -0.10 8.50
CA SER A 41 9.03 0.36 9.38
C SER A 41 8.50 1.16 10.59
N GLY A 42 7.19 1.20 10.81
CA GLY A 42 6.58 1.94 11.93
C GLY A 42 6.37 3.43 11.66
N GLY A 43 6.32 3.85 10.40
CA GLY A 43 6.06 5.25 10.04
C GLY A 43 4.73 5.77 10.60
N ALA A 44 4.74 7.00 11.10
CA ALA A 44 3.58 7.70 11.64
C ALA A 44 3.26 8.97 10.84
N ARG A 45 2.01 9.44 10.89
CA ARG A 45 1.59 10.67 10.19
C ARG A 45 2.41 11.87 10.68
N THR A 46 2.97 12.62 9.74
CA THR A 46 3.76 13.83 10.05
C THR A 46 2.90 15.09 10.20
N GLY A 47 1.61 15.01 9.85
CA GLY A 47 0.69 16.14 9.73
C GLY A 47 0.67 16.78 8.34
N ARG A 48 1.62 16.46 7.46
CA ARG A 48 1.61 16.93 6.07
C ARG A 48 0.66 16.08 5.22
N THR A 49 0.03 16.72 4.23
CA THR A 49 -0.90 16.06 3.31
C THR A 49 -0.66 16.48 1.86
N ALA A 50 -0.99 15.61 0.92
CA ALA A 50 -1.04 15.92 -0.50
C ALA A 50 -2.29 15.28 -1.14
N PRO A 51 -2.97 15.97 -2.09
CA PRO A 51 -3.99 15.33 -2.90
C PRO A 51 -3.36 14.31 -3.84
N ALA A 52 -3.93 13.10 -3.93
CA ALA A 52 -3.39 12.01 -4.73
C ALA A 52 -3.27 12.36 -6.23
N SER A 53 -4.14 13.23 -6.74
CA SER A 53 -4.12 13.74 -8.12
C SER A 53 -2.95 14.70 -8.40
N SER A 54 -2.26 15.19 -7.38
CA SER A 54 -1.16 16.17 -7.50
C SER A 54 0.24 15.57 -7.37
N VAL A 55 0.35 14.25 -7.26
CA VAL A 55 1.60 13.53 -7.05
C VAL A 55 1.78 12.42 -8.07
N THR A 56 3.01 11.96 -8.24
CA THR A 56 3.28 10.74 -9.01
C THR A 56 3.37 9.56 -8.06
N LEU A 57 2.46 8.59 -8.17
CA LEU A 57 2.55 7.34 -7.40
C LEU A 57 3.73 6.50 -7.89
N LYS A 58 4.46 5.92 -6.95
CA LYS A 58 5.57 4.99 -7.19
C LYS A 58 5.15 3.58 -6.76
N ALA A 59 6.02 2.59 -7.00
CA ALA A 59 5.83 1.26 -6.43
C ALA A 59 5.63 1.36 -4.90
N PRO A 60 4.65 0.65 -4.32
CA PRO A 60 4.22 0.84 -2.93
C PRO A 60 5.19 0.25 -1.89
N VAL A 61 6.36 -0.22 -2.33
CA VAL A 61 7.40 -0.83 -1.51
C VAL A 61 8.76 -0.59 -2.18
N ASP A 62 9.83 -0.62 -1.40
CA ASP A 62 11.22 -0.55 -1.88
C ASP A 62 11.96 -1.84 -1.46
N PRO A 63 11.67 -2.98 -2.13
CA PRO A 63 12.10 -4.28 -1.67
C PRO A 63 13.56 -4.55 -2.10
N ARG A 64 14.31 -5.23 -1.23
CA ARG A 64 15.67 -5.70 -1.58
C ARG A 64 15.66 -6.96 -2.44
N GLN A 65 14.61 -7.78 -2.31
CA GLN A 65 14.45 -9.05 -3.01
C GLN A 65 12.98 -9.27 -3.35
N ILE A 66 12.71 -9.92 -4.47
CA ILE A 66 11.36 -10.29 -4.92
C ILE A 66 11.37 -11.78 -5.21
N PHE A 67 10.49 -12.53 -4.54
CA PHE A 67 10.29 -13.95 -4.76
C PHE A 67 8.95 -14.18 -5.45
N MET A 68 8.88 -15.17 -6.34
CA MET A 68 7.68 -15.49 -7.11
C MET A 68 7.46 -17.00 -7.13
N THR A 69 6.20 -17.41 -7.07
CA THR A 69 5.77 -18.81 -7.25
C THR A 69 4.99 -18.92 -8.56
N ALA A 70 5.43 -19.81 -9.44
CA ALA A 70 4.63 -20.19 -10.62
C ALA A 70 3.55 -21.22 -10.22
N PHE A 71 2.59 -21.47 -11.12
CA PHE A 71 1.55 -22.49 -10.97
C PHE A 71 0.61 -22.30 -9.74
N ASN A 72 0.41 -21.05 -9.28
CA ASN A 72 -0.41 -20.75 -8.09
C ASN A 72 -1.91 -20.49 -8.39
N PHE A 73 -2.40 -20.93 -9.54
CA PHE A 73 -3.82 -20.85 -9.92
C PHE A 73 -4.45 -22.23 -9.92
N ARG A 74 -5.77 -22.30 -9.63
CA ARG A 74 -6.54 -23.56 -9.54
C ARG A 74 -6.39 -24.44 -10.79
N SER A 75 -6.35 -23.83 -11.97
CA SER A 75 -6.19 -24.55 -13.25
C SER A 75 -4.89 -25.39 -13.30
N HIS A 76 -3.84 -24.98 -12.59
CA HIS A 76 -2.56 -25.67 -12.58
C HIS A 76 -2.45 -26.80 -11.53
N ILE A 77 -3.50 -27.09 -10.77
CA ILE A 77 -3.50 -28.15 -9.74
C ILE A 77 -3.70 -29.54 -10.37
N SER A 78 -4.51 -29.64 -11.42
CA SER A 78 -4.85 -30.91 -12.09
C SER A 78 -4.01 -31.20 -13.34
N GLY A 79 -3.21 -30.24 -13.82
CA GLY A 79 -2.31 -30.42 -14.97
C GLY A 79 -2.98 -30.31 -16.34
N ASP A 80 -4.26 -29.93 -16.42
CA ASP A 80 -4.91 -29.58 -17.69
C ASP A 80 -4.61 -28.12 -18.06
N PRO A 81 -4.20 -27.84 -19.31
CA PRO A 81 -3.91 -26.48 -19.79
C PRO A 81 -5.13 -25.56 -19.85
#